data_AF-A0A973SSZ7-F1
#
_entry.id   AF-A0A973SSZ7-F1
#
_cell.length_a   1.000
_cell.length_b   1.000
_cell.length_c   1.000
_cell.angle_alpha   90.00
_cell.angle_beta   90.00
_cell.angle_gamma   90.00
#
_symmetry.space_group_name_H-M   'P 1'
#
loop_
_entity.id
_entity.type
_entity.pdbx_description
1 polymer ?
#
loop_
_entity_poly.entity_id
_entity_poly.type
_entity_poly.pdbx_seq_one_letter_code
_entity_poly.pdbx_strand_id
1 'polypeptide(L)'
;MIDLEEPAPVRERVHAFIAHRRFQRFIVGVILVNAATLGLETVPAVVAEYGHALVVVDHVALYVFVAELLAKVYAERAAFVRDPWNLFDTAIVAIALVPATGGLSVLRSLRILRALRLLSVVPSLRRVVSALLRALPGMSSIVVLLSLVLYVAAV
;
A
#
# COMPACT_ATOMS: atom_id res chain seq x y z
N MET A 1 22.37 6.24 -43.26
CA MET A 1 21.06 6.53 -42.66
C MET A 1 20.48 5.20 -42.19
N ILE A 2 20.99 4.70 -41.07
CA ILE A 2 20.43 3.58 -40.33
C ILE A 2 20.34 4.14 -38.91
N ASP A 3 19.16 4.65 -38.56
CA ASP A 3 18.84 4.94 -37.17
C ASP A 3 18.80 3.59 -36.45
N LEU A 4 19.93 3.21 -35.87
CA LEU A 4 19.97 2.15 -34.89
C LEU A 4 19.17 2.68 -33.70
N GLU A 5 17.92 2.23 -33.57
CA GLU A 5 17.16 2.34 -32.33
C GLU A 5 18.05 1.79 -31.21
N GLU A 6 18.77 2.66 -30.50
CA GLU A 6 19.41 2.28 -29.26
C GLU A 6 18.31 1.70 -28.37
N PRO A 7 18.45 0.45 -27.90
CA PRO A 7 17.42 -0.15 -27.09
C PRO A 7 17.23 0.76 -25.88
N ALA A 8 16.02 1.35 -25.78
CA ALA A 8 15.64 2.19 -24.66
C ALA A 8 16.17 1.52 -23.38
N PRO A 9 16.94 2.24 -22.55
CA PRO A 9 17.64 1.66 -21.41
C PRO A 9 16.67 0.78 -20.63
N VAL A 10 17.09 -0.39 -20.16
CA VAL A 10 16.22 -1.40 -19.50
C VAL A 10 15.24 -0.77 -18.50
N ARG A 11 15.66 0.31 -17.83
CA ARG A 11 14.84 1.19 -16.99
C ARG A 11 13.58 1.75 -17.66
N GLU A 12 13.68 2.33 -18.86
CA GLU A 12 12.53 2.88 -19.61
C GLU A 12 11.54 1.80 -20.01
N ARG A 13 12.03 0.60 -20.36
CA ARG A 13 11.17 -0.55 -20.63
C ARG A 13 10.42 -1.00 -19.38
N VAL A 14 11.09 -1.04 -18.22
CA VAL A 14 10.46 -1.34 -16.93
C VAL A 14 9.44 -0.26 -16.56
N HIS A 15 9.78 1.02 -16.73
CA HIS A 15 8.86 2.13 -16.48
C HIS A 15 7.63 2.06 -17.38
N ALA A 16 7.80 1.82 -18.68
CA ALA A 16 6.71 1.65 -19.65
C ALA A 16 5.82 0.44 -19.30
N PHE A 17 6.42 -0.65 -18.81
CA PHE A 17 5.69 -1.83 -18.38
C PHE A 17 4.83 -1.55 -17.13
N ILE A 18 5.40 -0.91 -16.10
CA ILE A 18 4.68 -0.56 -14.85
C ILE A 18 3.57 0.47 -15.12
N ALA A 19 3.83 1.42 -16.02
CA ALA A 19 2.85 2.44 -16.42
C ALA A 19 1.71 1.88 -17.28
N HIS A 20 1.81 0.62 -17.73
CA HIS A 20 0.81 0.05 -18.62
C HIS A 20 -0.52 -0.18 -17.88
N ARG A 21 -1.63 0.32 -18.46
CA ARG A 21 -2.98 0.22 -17.86
C ARG A 21 -3.44 -1.21 -17.55
N ARG A 22 -2.90 -2.21 -18.24
CA ARG A 22 -3.19 -3.63 -17.94
C ARG A 22 -2.48 -4.08 -16.67
N PHE A 23 -1.22 -3.69 -16.50
CA PHE A 23 -0.45 -3.98 -15.29
C PHE A 23 -1.09 -3.32 -14.06
N GLN A 24 -1.46 -2.03 -14.17
CA GLN A 24 -2.19 -1.35 -13.09
C GLN A 24 -3.52 -2.05 -12.73
N ARG A 25 -4.32 -2.45 -13.73
CA ARG A 25 -5.57 -3.19 -13.49
C ARG A 25 -5.32 -4.56 -12.87
N PHE A 26 -4.26 -5.25 -13.27
CA PHE A 26 -3.85 -6.50 -12.65
C PHE A 26 -3.52 -6.31 -11.17
N ILE A 27 -2.70 -5.32 -10.82
CA ILE A 27 -2.36 -5.02 -9.43
C ILE A 27 -3.62 -4.68 -8.62
N VAL A 28 -4.52 -3.84 -9.15
CA VAL A 28 -5.81 -3.56 -8.50
C VAL A 28 -6.61 -4.84 -8.27
N GLY A 29 -6.67 -5.73 -9.27
CA GLY A 29 -7.34 -7.03 -9.14
C GLY A 29 -6.75 -7.89 -8.02
N VAL A 30 -5.43 -7.99 -7.94
CA VAL A 30 -4.74 -8.72 -6.86
C VAL A 30 -5.06 -8.12 -5.49
N ILE A 31 -5.12 -6.78 -5.38
CA ILE A 31 -5.47 -6.12 -4.12
C ILE A 31 -6.93 -6.40 -3.74
N LEU A 32 -7.87 -6.36 -4.69
CA LEU A 32 -9.27 -6.64 -4.42
C LEU A 32 -9.48 -8.09 -3.96
N VAL A 33 -8.81 -9.05 -4.60
CA VAL A 33 -8.84 -10.46 -4.18
C VAL A 33 -8.24 -10.61 -2.78
N ASN A 34 -7.12 -9.96 -2.49
CA ASN A 34 -6.50 -10.00 -1.17
C ASN A 34 -7.38 -9.35 -0.09
N ALA A 35 -8.03 -8.23 -0.40
CA ALA A 35 -8.97 -7.56 0.51
C ALA A 35 -10.22 -8.43 0.78
N ALA A 36 -10.76 -9.09 -0.24
CA ALA A 36 -11.84 -10.05 -0.08
C ALA A 36 -11.41 -11.25 0.80
N THR A 37 -10.19 -11.76 0.59
CA THR A 37 -9.58 -12.82 1.38
C THR A 37 -9.50 -12.42 2.87
N LEU A 38 -9.01 -11.21 3.16
CA LEU A 38 -8.99 -10.65 4.52
C LEU A 38 -10.40 -10.54 5.14
N GLY A 39 -11.40 -10.18 4.34
CA GLY A 39 -12.80 -10.18 4.78
C GLY A 39 -13.30 -11.58 5.14
N LEU A 40 -12.96 -12.59 4.32
CA LEU A 40 -13.31 -13.98 4.58
C LEU A 40 -12.60 -14.56 5.80
N GLU A 41 -11.39 -14.10 6.12
CA GLU A 41 -10.69 -14.47 7.37
C GLU A 41 -11.43 -14.04 8.64
N THR A 42 -12.40 -13.14 8.56
CA THR A 42 -13.24 -12.74 9.70
C THR A 42 -14.37 -13.73 10.00
N VAL A 43 -14.67 -14.65 9.07
CA VAL A 43 -15.76 -15.63 9.22
C VAL A 43 -15.19 -16.97 9.68
N PRO A 44 -15.45 -17.42 10.92
CA PRO A 44 -14.85 -18.64 11.47
C PRO A 44 -15.15 -19.89 10.64
N ALA A 45 -16.35 -19.98 10.07
CA ALA A 45 -16.76 -21.11 9.22
C ALA A 45 -15.90 -21.22 7.94
N VAL A 46 -15.58 -20.07 7.31
CA VAL A 46 -14.77 -20.04 6.09
C VAL A 46 -13.30 -20.33 6.41
N VAL A 47 -12.80 -19.85 7.54
CA VAL A 47 -11.43 -20.14 7.99
C VAL A 47 -11.24 -21.61 8.32
N ALA A 48 -12.25 -22.26 8.91
CA ALA A 48 -12.18 -23.68 9.23
C ALA A 48 -12.07 -24.57 7.97
N GLU A 49 -12.70 -24.18 6.87
CA GLU A 49 -12.73 -24.96 5.63
C GLU A 49 -11.64 -24.54 4.62
N TYR A 50 -11.36 -23.24 4.51
CA TYR A 50 -10.48 -22.66 3.48
C TYR A 50 -9.26 -21.91 4.03
N GLY A 51 -8.99 -21.97 5.34
CA GLY A 51 -7.95 -21.16 5.99
C GLY A 51 -6.57 -21.24 5.33
N HIS A 52 -6.13 -22.44 4.93
CA HIS A 52 -4.84 -22.59 4.23
C HIS A 52 -4.85 -21.90 2.85
N ALA A 53 -5.93 -22.02 2.09
CA ALA A 53 -6.05 -21.37 0.78
C ALA A 53 -6.02 -19.84 0.90
N LEU A 54 -6.72 -19.29 1.90
CA LEU A 54 -6.72 -17.84 2.18
C LEU A 54 -5.29 -17.33 2.48
N VAL A 55 -4.54 -18.05 3.30
CA VAL A 55 -3.14 -17.69 3.64
C VAL A 55 -2.22 -17.76 2.43
N VAL A 56 -2.39 -18.75 1.55
CA VAL A 56 -1.61 -18.87 0.31
C VAL A 56 -1.90 -17.69 -0.62
N VAL A 57 -3.17 -17.34 -0.80
CA VAL A 57 -3.56 -16.18 -1.62
C VAL A 57 -2.97 -14.90 -1.06
N ASP A 58 -2.99 -14.72 0.27
CA ASP A 58 -2.36 -13.57 0.93
C ASP A 58 -0.84 -13.49 0.70
N HIS A 59 -0.14 -14.63 0.80
CA HIS A 59 1.30 -14.69 0.52
C HIS A 59 1.63 -14.38 -0.94
N VAL A 60 0.89 -14.96 -1.88
CA VAL A 60 1.08 -14.70 -3.32
C VAL A 60 0.87 -13.22 -3.62
N ALA A 61 -0.19 -12.62 -3.07
CA ALA A 61 -0.44 -11.19 -3.21
C ALA A 61 0.73 -10.36 -2.66
N LEU A 62 1.24 -10.69 -1.47
CA LEU A 62 2.40 -10.03 -0.88
C LEU A 62 3.64 -10.09 -1.79
N TYR A 63 3.96 -11.27 -2.34
CA TYR A 63 5.12 -11.41 -3.24
C TYR A 63 4.96 -10.59 -4.53
N VAL A 64 3.78 -10.58 -5.13
CA VAL A 64 3.48 -9.73 -6.29
C VAL A 64 3.71 -8.25 -5.96
N PHE A 65 3.29 -7.82 -4.77
CA PHE A 65 3.44 -6.43 -4.34
C PHE A 65 4.88 -6.04 -4.00
N VAL A 66 5.65 -6.96 -3.42
CA VAL A 66 7.10 -6.76 -3.23
C VAL A 66 7.78 -6.60 -4.59
N ALA A 67 7.46 -7.47 -5.56
CA ALA A 67 8.02 -7.38 -6.91
C ALA A 67 7.64 -6.06 -7.62
N GLU A 68 6.37 -5.65 -7.52
CA GLU A 68 5.89 -4.37 -8.04
C GLU A 68 6.64 -3.18 -7.42
N LEU A 69 6.80 -3.18 -6.10
CA LEU A 69 7.48 -2.12 -5.36
C LEU A 69 8.95 -2.01 -5.78
N LEU A 70 9.66 -3.13 -5.86
CA LEU A 70 11.05 -3.17 -6.32
C LEU A 70 11.20 -2.66 -7.76
N ALA A 71 10.25 -3.01 -8.63
CA ALA A 71 10.23 -2.52 -10.00
C ALA A 71 10.03 -1.00 -10.05
N LYS A 72 9.15 -0.43 -9.22
CA LYS A 72 8.97 1.03 -9.06
C LYS A 72 10.22 1.71 -8.54
N VAL A 73 10.84 1.16 -7.49
CA VAL A 73 12.11 1.69 -6.94
C VAL A 73 13.20 1.73 -8.01
N TYR A 74 13.33 0.67 -8.80
CA TYR A 74 14.31 0.59 -9.87
C TYR A 74 14.04 1.60 -11.00
N ALA A 75 12.77 1.77 -11.38
CA ALA A 75 12.36 2.68 -12.45
C ALA A 75 12.48 4.17 -12.06
N GLU A 76 12.03 4.54 -10.85
CA GLU A 76 11.80 5.94 -10.45
C GLU A 76 12.93 6.53 -9.57
N ARG A 77 13.76 5.71 -8.92
CA ARG A 77 14.92 6.13 -8.08
C ARG A 77 14.63 7.29 -7.13
N ALA A 78 15.16 8.48 -7.42
CA ALA A 78 14.99 9.66 -6.56
C ALA A 78 13.57 10.25 -6.61
N ALA A 79 12.83 10.00 -7.69
CA ALA A 79 11.42 10.36 -7.77
C ALA A 79 10.55 9.46 -6.88
N PHE A 80 10.97 8.21 -6.65
CA PHE A 80 10.25 7.25 -5.81
C PHE A 80 10.06 7.79 -4.39
N VAL A 81 11.14 8.29 -3.77
CA VAL A 81 11.12 8.83 -2.39
C VAL A 81 10.42 10.18 -2.28
N ARG A 82 10.13 10.85 -3.40
CA ARG A 82 9.39 12.12 -3.44
C ARG A 82 7.88 11.92 -3.54
N ASP A 83 7.40 10.73 -3.93
CA ASP A 83 5.97 10.40 -3.93
C ASP A 83 5.55 9.85 -2.55
N PRO A 84 4.69 10.55 -1.78
CA PRO A 84 4.19 10.08 -0.50
C PRO A 84 3.46 8.73 -0.59
N TRP A 85 2.86 8.42 -1.73
CA TRP A 85 2.14 7.16 -1.94
C TRP A 85 3.08 5.97 -2.09
N ASN A 86 4.23 6.18 -2.74
CA ASN A 86 5.28 5.15 -2.85
C ASN A 86 5.92 4.89 -1.48
N LEU A 87 6.12 5.94 -0.67
CA LEU A 87 6.59 5.79 0.72
C LEU A 87 5.58 5.02 1.59
N PHE A 88 4.29 5.32 1.44
CA PHE A 88 3.21 4.61 2.12
C PHE A 88 3.19 3.12 1.77
N ASP A 89 3.28 2.79 0.48
CA ASP A 89 3.36 1.40 0.01
C ASP A 89 4.59 0.67 0.56
N THR A 90 5.73 1.36 0.61
CA THR A 90 6.97 0.82 1.18
C THR A 90 6.81 0.49 2.66
N ALA A 91 6.20 1.38 3.44
CA ALA A 91 5.94 1.14 4.85
C ALA A 91 5.02 -0.06 5.08
N ILE A 92 3.94 -0.18 4.30
CA ILE A 92 3.02 -1.34 4.37
C ILE A 92 3.76 -2.64 4.05
N VAL A 93 4.53 -2.67 2.96
CA VAL A 93 5.27 -3.86 2.54
C VAL A 93 6.33 -4.23 3.58
N ALA A 94 7.03 -3.24 4.15
CA ALA A 94 8.00 -3.47 5.22
C ALA A 94 7.35 -4.12 6.45
N ILE A 95 6.21 -3.60 6.93
CA ILE A 95 5.46 -4.18 8.06
C ILE A 95 5.01 -5.61 7.74
N ALA A 96 4.60 -5.87 6.49
CA ALA A 96 4.16 -7.20 6.06
C ALA A 96 5.29 -8.22 5.93
N LEU A 97 6.54 -7.78 5.72
CA LEU A 97 7.70 -8.64 5.59
C LEU A 97 8.32 -9.03 6.94
N VAL A 98 8.05 -8.26 8.00
CA VAL A 98 8.61 -8.53 9.33
C VAL A 98 8.03 -9.82 9.89
N PRO A 99 8.86 -10.84 10.18
CA PRO A 99 8.39 -12.06 10.82
C PRO A 99 7.89 -11.74 12.24
N ALA A 100 6.63 -12.06 12.51
CA ALA A 100 5.99 -11.79 13.79
C ALA A 100 6.35 -12.85 14.84
N THR A 101 7.63 -12.90 15.24
CA THR A 101 8.14 -13.74 16.34
C THR A 101 8.27 -12.92 17.64
N GLY A 102 7.85 -13.48 18.77
CA GLY A 102 8.00 -12.86 20.10
C GLY A 102 7.09 -11.64 20.35
N GLY A 103 7.61 -10.61 21.04
CA GLY A 103 6.87 -9.43 21.50
C GLY A 103 6.30 -8.51 20.40
N LEU A 104 6.56 -8.82 19.13
CA LEU A 104 6.07 -8.08 17.97
C LEU A 104 4.76 -8.65 17.39
N SER A 105 3.98 -9.40 18.20
CA SER A 105 2.70 -9.98 17.75
C SER A 105 1.70 -8.94 17.24
N VAL A 106 1.80 -7.68 17.67
CA VAL A 106 0.95 -6.59 17.15
C VAL A 106 1.19 -6.34 15.65
N LEU A 107 2.43 -6.51 15.17
CA LEU A 107 2.76 -6.35 13.74
C LEU A 107 1.99 -7.36 12.87
N ARG A 108 1.66 -8.53 13.42
CA ARG A 108 0.79 -9.52 12.77
C ARG A 108 -0.60 -8.95 12.51
N SER A 109 -1.15 -8.19 13.45
CA SER A 109 -2.47 -7.58 13.29
C SER A 109 -2.42 -6.38 12.34
N LEU A 110 -1.33 -5.60 12.36
CA LEU A 110 -1.11 -4.49 11.44
C LEU A 110 -1.05 -4.91 9.97
N ARG A 111 -0.87 -6.19 9.68
CA ARG A 111 -0.92 -6.72 8.32
C ARG A 111 -2.23 -6.37 7.61
N ILE A 112 -3.34 -6.20 8.34
CA ILE A 112 -4.64 -5.78 7.78
C ILE A 112 -4.58 -4.39 7.15
N LEU A 113 -3.65 -3.53 7.60
CA LEU A 113 -3.40 -2.22 7.01
C LEU A 113 -2.99 -2.31 5.54
N ARG A 114 -2.53 -3.48 5.06
CA ARG A 114 -2.27 -3.67 3.62
C ARG A 114 -3.51 -3.43 2.76
N ALA A 115 -4.72 -3.64 3.27
CA ALA A 115 -5.94 -3.29 2.54
C ALA A 115 -6.00 -1.79 2.17
N LEU A 116 -5.34 -0.93 2.96
CA LEU A 116 -5.20 0.50 2.68
C LEU A 116 -4.35 0.79 1.43
N ARG A 117 -3.60 -0.18 0.90
CA ARG A 117 -2.91 -0.03 -0.39
C ARG A 117 -3.87 0.17 -1.58
N LEU A 118 -5.16 -0.13 -1.42
CA LEU A 118 -6.17 0.33 -2.38
C LEU A 118 -6.16 1.85 -2.51
N LEU A 119 -5.94 2.57 -1.40
CA LEU A 119 -5.89 4.02 -1.38
C LEU A 119 -4.72 4.55 -2.23
N SER A 120 -3.58 3.88 -2.20
CA SER A 120 -2.40 4.23 -2.99
C SER A 120 -2.47 3.72 -4.42
N VAL A 121 -3.23 2.69 -4.79
CA VAL A 121 -3.27 2.26 -6.21
C VAL A 121 -4.43 2.90 -6.98
N VAL A 122 -5.53 3.22 -6.30
CA VAL A 122 -6.75 3.76 -6.95
C VAL A 122 -6.72 5.30 -6.96
N PRO A 123 -6.64 5.95 -8.15
CA PRO A 123 -6.50 7.41 -8.23
C PRO A 123 -7.67 8.22 -7.65
N SER A 124 -8.89 7.68 -7.66
CA SER A 124 -10.04 8.32 -6.99
C SER A 124 -9.87 8.32 -5.47
N LEU A 125 -9.40 7.22 -4.88
CA LEU A 125 -9.15 7.12 -3.44
C LEU A 125 -7.99 8.02 -3.01
N ARG A 126 -6.89 8.05 -3.78
CA ARG A 126 -5.80 9.03 -3.57
C ARG A 126 -6.32 10.45 -3.48
N ARG A 127 -7.18 10.85 -4.43
CA ARG A 127 -7.77 12.20 -4.46
C ARG A 127 -8.61 12.51 -3.23
N VAL A 128 -9.46 11.59 -2.81
CA VAL A 128 -10.30 11.73 -1.62
C VAL A 128 -9.43 11.88 -0.37
N VAL A 129 -8.50 10.94 -0.15
CA VAL A 129 -7.62 10.96 1.02
C VAL A 129 -6.73 12.21 1.04
N SER A 130 -6.14 12.60 -0.11
CA SER A 130 -5.39 13.85 -0.19
C SER A 130 -6.24 15.08 0.09
N ALA A 131 -7.52 15.10 -0.31
CA ALA A 131 -8.43 16.20 0.02
C ALA A 131 -8.69 16.27 1.53
N LEU A 132 -8.94 15.12 2.17
CA LEU A 132 -9.11 15.02 3.62
C LEU A 132 -7.85 15.50 4.36
N LEU A 133 -6.68 15.01 3.96
CA LEU A 133 -5.40 15.41 4.57
C LEU A 133 -5.11 16.90 4.38
N ARG A 134 -5.48 17.50 3.23
CA ARG A 134 -5.35 18.95 2.99
C ARG A 134 -6.32 19.79 3.81
N ALA A 135 -7.42 19.23 4.31
CA ALA A 135 -8.33 19.93 5.20
C ALA A 135 -7.79 19.98 6.65
N LEU A 136 -6.93 19.03 7.05
CA LEU A 136 -6.40 18.95 8.42
C LEU A 136 -5.65 20.22 8.87
N PRO A 137 -4.75 20.83 8.09
CA PRO A 137 -4.07 22.06 8.48
C PRO A 137 -5.04 23.21 8.79
N GLY A 138 -6.15 23.33 8.04
CA GLY A 138 -7.16 24.36 8.27
C GLY A 138 -7.92 24.19 9.60
N MET A 139 -7.93 22.98 10.16
CA MET A 139 -8.54 22.68 11.46
C MET A 139 -7.53 22.67 12.62
N SER A 140 -6.24 22.88 12.34
CA SER A 140 -5.17 22.76 13.35
C SER A 140 -5.38 23.69 14.55
N SER A 141 -5.85 24.92 14.32
CA SER A 141 -6.17 25.88 15.39
C SER A 141 -7.24 25.36 16.35
N ILE A 142 -8.28 24.69 15.85
CA ILE A 142 -9.34 24.10 16.67
C ILE A 142 -8.79 22.91 17.47
N VAL A 143 -7.99 22.05 16.83
CA VAL A 143 -7.34 20.91 17.51
C VAL A 143 -6.47 21.39 18.68
N VAL A 144 -5.67 22.45 18.47
CA VAL A 144 -4.82 23.03 19.51
C VAL A 144 -5.65 23.62 20.65
N LEU A 145 -6.69 24.40 20.33
CA LEU A 145 -7.58 24.97 21.34
C LEU A 145 -8.27 23.89 22.18
N LEU A 146 -8.86 22.88 21.52
CA LEU A 146 -9.52 21.77 22.20
C LEU A 146 -8.54 21.00 23.09
N SER A 147 -7.31 20.75 22.60
CA SER A 147 -6.26 20.10 23.38
C SER A 147 -5.89 20.90 24.64
N LEU A 148 -5.79 22.23 24.54
CA LEU A 148 -5.54 23.10 25.68
C LEU A 148 -6.67 23.05 26.71
N VAL A 149 -7.92 23.12 26.25
CA VAL A 149 -9.09 23.05 27.14
C VAL A 149 -9.14 21.69 27.86
N LEU A 150 -8.93 20.59 27.14
CA LEU A 150 -8.87 19.24 27.73
C LEU A 150 -7.72 19.12 28.74
N TYR A 151 -6.57 19.72 28.46
CA TYR A 151 -5.44 19.75 29.39
C TYR A 151 -5.77 20.50 30.68
N VAL A 152 -6.34 21.71 30.58
CA VAL A 152 -6.73 22.50 31.76
C VAL A 152 -7.80 21.78 32.58
N ALA A 153 -8.76 21.11 31.94
CA ALA A 153 -9.81 20.37 32.64
C ALA A 153 -9.32 19.08 33.32
N ALA A 154 -8.20 18.51 32.86
CA ALA A 154 -7.61 17.31 33.44
C ALA A 154 -6.73 17.59 34.68
N VAL A 155 -6.29 18.84 34.85
CA VAL A 155 -5.53 19.35 36.02
C VAL A 155 -6.49 19.74 37.13
#